data_AF-A0A353ZU36-F1
#
_entry.id   AF-A0A353ZU36-F1
#
_cell.length_a   1.000
_cell.length_b   1.000
_cell.length_c   1.000
_cell.angle_alpha   90.00
_cell.angle_beta   90.00
_cell.angle_gamma   90.00
#
_symmetry.space_group_name_H-M   'P 1'
#
loop_
_entity.id
_entity.type
_entity.pdbx_description
1 polymer ?
#
loop_
_entity_poly.entity_id
_entity_poly.type
_entity_poly.pdbx_seq_one_letter_code
_entity_poly.pdbx_strand_id
1 'polypeptide(L)' 'SVVGFDNQEVIANYLRPSLTTVALPFRQMGETGVALLAKLAANRNLAPLQHIVQCPLVERTSVRLPVPAS' A
#
# COMPACT_ATOMS: atom_id res chain seq x y z
N SER A 1 -2.41 -10.65 16.97
CA SER A 1 -2.35 -9.38 16.21
C SER A 1 -2.21 -9.69 14.74
N VAL A 2 -2.93 -8.96 13.88
CA VAL A 2 -2.93 -9.15 12.42
C VAL A 2 -2.79 -7.80 11.73
N VAL A 3 -1.92 -7.72 10.72
CA VAL A 3 -1.76 -6.57 9.82
C VAL A 3 -1.95 -7.06 8.38
N GLY A 4 -2.78 -6.36 7.60
CA GLY A 4 -3.03 -6.63 6.19
C GLY A 4 -2.22 -5.73 5.24
N PHE A 5 -2.54 -5.83 3.95
CA PHE A 5 -1.97 -5.01 2.89
C PHE A 5 -3.10 -4.49 1.96
N ASP A 6 -2.79 -3.48 1.13
CA ASP A 6 -3.65 -2.76 0.18
C ASP A 6 -4.64 -1.72 0.76
N ASN A 7 -5.19 -1.93 1.95
CA ASN A 7 -6.30 -1.11 2.48
C ASN A 7 -7.56 -1.14 1.62
N GLN A 8 -7.98 -2.33 1.14
CA GLN A 8 -9.22 -2.46 0.37
C GLN A 8 -10.44 -2.02 1.22
N GLU A 9 -10.89 -0.77 1.04
CA GLU A 9 -11.79 -0.08 1.97
C GLU A 9 -13.16 -0.76 2.12
N VAL A 10 -13.61 -1.45 1.07
CA VAL A 10 -14.85 -2.24 1.05
C VAL A 10 -14.78 -3.49 1.94
N ILE A 11 -13.58 -3.92 2.35
CA ILE A 11 -13.37 -5.07 3.26
C ILE A 11 -12.74 -4.61 4.58
N ALA A 12 -11.60 -3.93 4.53
CA ALA A 12 -10.75 -3.65 5.70
C ALA A 12 -11.49 -2.90 6.83
N ASN A 13 -12.40 -1.98 6.48
CA ASN A 13 -13.23 -1.24 7.43
C ASN A 13 -14.35 -2.09 8.07
N TYR A 14 -14.78 -3.15 7.38
CA TYR A 14 -15.99 -3.91 7.73
C TYR A 14 -15.69 -5.25 8.41
N LEU A 15 -14.43 -5.68 8.44
CA LEU A 15 -14.00 -6.80 9.28
C LEU A 15 -14.22 -6.50 10.78
N ARG A 16 -14.25 -7.56 11.59
CA ARG A 16 -14.43 -7.50 13.05
C ARG A 16 -13.35 -8.37 13.72
N PRO A 17 -12.30 -7.79 14.33
CA PRO A 17 -11.99 -6.35 14.40
C PRO A 17 -11.69 -5.75 13.02
N SER A 18 -11.86 -4.44 12.88
CA SER A 18 -11.46 -3.72 11.66
C SER A 18 -9.94 -3.83 11.48
N LEU A 19 -9.49 -4.02 10.23
CA LEU A 19 -8.15 -4.51 9.90
C LEU A 19 -7.13 -3.37 9.77
N THR A 20 -6.10 -3.37 10.62
CA THR A 20 -4.87 -2.57 10.43
C THR A 20 -4.16 -3.06 9.18
N THR A 21 -3.72 -2.15 8.31
CA THR A 21 -3.17 -2.51 6.98
C THR A 21 -2.23 -1.45 6.46
N VAL A 22 -1.26 -1.82 5.63
CA VAL A 22 -0.52 -0.85 4.81
C VAL A 22 -1.36 -0.54 3.56
N ALA A 23 -1.58 0.73 3.24
CA ALA A 23 -2.40 1.14 2.09
C ALA A 23 -1.55 1.26 0.83
N LEU A 24 -2.01 0.65 -0.26
CA LEU A 24 -1.44 0.91 -1.58
C LEU A 24 -2.11 2.14 -2.19
N PRO A 25 -1.36 3.19 -2.57
CA PRO A 25 -1.91 4.36 -3.23
C PRO A 25 -2.13 4.07 -4.73
N PHE A 26 -3.13 3.23 -5.04
CA PHE A 26 -3.39 2.72 -6.40
C PHE A 26 -3.45 3.82 -7.47
N ARG A 27 -4.08 4.96 -7.14
CA ARG A 27 -4.16 6.10 -8.05
C ARG A 27 -2.77 6.63 -8.42
N GLN A 28 -1.94 6.91 -7.42
CA GLN A 28 -0.58 7.42 -7.62
C GLN A 28 0.29 6.38 -8.37
N MET A 29 0.14 5.09 -8.04
CA MET A 29 0.84 4.02 -8.74
C MET A 29 0.47 3.98 -10.22
N GLY A 30 -0.82 4.11 -10.54
CA GLY A 30 -1.31 4.16 -11.92
C GLY A 30 -0.81 5.38 -12.69
N GLU A 31 -0.95 6.58 -12.10
CA GLU A 31 -0.47 7.84 -12.68
C GLU A 31 1.05 7.77 -12.95
N THR A 32 1.81 7.25 -11.98
CA THR A 32 3.26 7.09 -12.12
C THR A 32 3.62 6.08 -13.20
N GLY A 33 2.99 4.90 -13.19
CA GLY A 33 3.25 3.85 -14.18
C GLY A 33 3.00 4.32 -15.61
N VAL A 34 1.88 5.02 -15.85
CA VAL A 34 1.55 5.59 -17.16
C VAL A 34 2.57 6.66 -17.57
N ALA A 35 2.98 7.53 -16.65
CA ALA A 35 4.00 8.55 -16.94
C ALA A 35 5.36 7.94 -17.31
N LEU A 36 5.75 6.84 -16.65
CA LEU A 36 6.99 6.11 -16.96
C LEU A 36 6.89 5.40 -18.32
N LEU A 37 5.76 4.76 -18.60
CA LEU A 37 5.50 4.13 -19.89
C LEU A 37 5.57 5.14 -21.05
N ALA A 38 4.98 6.32 -20.87
CA ALA A 38 5.04 7.39 -21.87
C ALA A 38 6.48 7.84 -22.17
N LYS A 39 7.34 7.91 -21.15
CA LYS A 39 8.77 8.23 -21.32
C LYS A 39 9.52 7.14 -22.09
N LEU A 40 9.24 5.86 -21.80
CA LEU A 40 9.80 4.72 -22.55
C LEU A 40 9.40 4.78 -24.02
N ALA A 41 8.10 4.97 -24.29
CA ALA A 41 7.57 5.03 -25.66
C ALA A 41 8.16 6.19 -26.47
N ALA A 42 8.54 7.29 -25.82
CA ALA A 42 9.22 8.42 -26.45
C ALA A 42 10.73 8.20 -26.68
N ASN A 43 11.22 6.96 -26.55
CA ASN A 43 12.62 6.57 -26.67
C ASN A 43 13.57 7.39 -25.77
N ARG A 44 13.04 7.94 -24.67
CA ARG A 44 13.87 8.55 -23.63
C ARG A 44 14.47 7.39 -22.86
N ASN A 45 15.76 7.16 -23.09
CA ASN A 45 16.52 6.08 -22.46
C ASN A 45 16.30 6.10 -20.95
N LEU A 46 15.42 5.22 -20.44
CA LEU A 46 15.25 5.03 -19.01
C LEU A 46 16.22 3.92 -18.64
N ALA A 47 17.36 4.29 -18.03
CA ALA A 47 18.11 3.35 -17.21
C ALA A 47 17.13 2.60 -16.29
N PRO A 48 17.37 1.32 -15.93
CA PRO A 48 16.41 0.50 -15.19
C PRO A 48 15.74 1.29 -14.08
N LEU A 49 14.47 1.62 -14.30
CA LEU A 49 13.80 2.65 -13.53
C LEU A 49 12.98 1.97 -12.45
N GLN A 50 13.60 1.82 -11.29
CA GLN A 50 12.88 1.47 -10.07
C GLN A 50 12.29 2.75 -9.49
N HIS A 51 10.97 2.83 -9.42
CA HIS A 51 10.28 3.92 -8.73
C HIS A 51 9.57 3.37 -7.49
N ILE A 52 9.88 3.92 -6.33
CA ILE A 52 9.27 3.53 -5.05
C ILE A 52 8.14 4.50 -4.72
N VAL A 53 6.93 3.96 -4.54
CA VAL A 53 5.77 4.72 -4.08
C VAL A 53 5.58 4.47 -2.59
N GLN A 54 5.41 5.53 -1.81
CA GLN A 54 5.22 5.44 -0.36
C GLN A 54 3.87 4.83 -0.02
N CYS A 55 3.85 3.83 0.85
CA CYS A 55 2.64 3.10 1.25
C CYS A 55 2.38 3.36 2.75
N PRO A 56 1.40 4.19 3.12
CA PRO A 56 1.18 4.56 4.51
C PRO A 56 0.52 3.43 5.32
N LEU A 57 0.82 3.37 6.61
CA LEU A 57 0.09 2.52 7.56
C LEU A 57 -1.29 3.12 7.86
N VAL A 58 -2.31 2.29 7.81
CA VAL A 58 -3.67 2.60 8.28
C VAL A 58 -3.94 1.76 9.53
N GLU A 59 -3.84 2.41 10.68
CA GLU A 59 -4.07 1.79 11.98
C GLU A 59 -5.57 1.56 12.23
N ARG A 60 -5.89 0.35 12.66
CA ARG A 60 -7.23 -0.03 13.14
C ARG A 60 -7.10 -1.00 14.34
N THR A 61 -8.10 -1.85 14.54
CA THR A 61 -8.30 -2.60 15.79
C THR A 61 -7.82 -4.05 15.77
N SER A 62 -7.21 -4.53 14.68
CA SER A 62 -6.75 -5.93 14.55
C SER A 62 -5.38 -6.21 15.20
N VAL A 63 -4.72 -5.18 15.71
CA VAL A 63 -3.45 -5.27 16.45
C VAL A 63 -3.70 -4.94 17.91
N ARG A 64 -3.15 -5.75 18.80
CA ARG A 64 -3.12 -5.49 20.24
C ARG A 64 -1.69 -5.70 20.76
N LEU A 65 -1.34 -5.00 21.84
CA LEU A 65 -0.13 -5.28 22.58
C LEU A 65 -0.14 -6.74 23.06
N PRO A 66 1.01 -7.43 23.03
CA PRO A 66 1.13 -8.74 23.65
C PRO A 66 0.83 -8.64 25.15
N VAL A 67 0.18 -9.67 25.70
CA VAL A 67 0.02 -9.79 27.15
C VAL A 67 1.39 -10.16 27.73
N PRO A 68 1.90 -9.44 28.74
CA PRO A 68 3.16 -9.80 29.39
C PRO A 68 3.14 -11.25 29.88
N ALA A 69 4.24 -11.96 29.73
CA ALA A 69 4.41 -13.25 30.38
C ALA A 69 4.50 -13.03 31.90
N SER A 70 3.73 -13.81 32.66
CA SER A 70 3.75 -13.87 34.13
C SER A 70 5.06 -14.43 34.67
#